data_AF-A0A3D1LBS6-F1
#
_entry.id   AF-A0A3D1LBS6-F1
#
_cell.length_a   1.000
_cell.length_b   1.000
_cell.length_c   1.000
_cell.angle_alpha   90.00
_cell.angle_beta   90.00
_cell.angle_gamma   90.00
#
_symmetry.space_group_name_H-M   'P 1'
#
loop_
_entity.id
_entity.type
_entity.pdbx_description
1 polymer ?
#
loop_
_entity_poly.entity_id
_entity_poly.type
_entity_poly.pdbx_seq_one_letter_code
_entity_poly.pdbx_strand_id
1 'polypeptide(L)'
;VILRGSDAVLIDFDAARIYKDESESDTQVLGTTGFAAPEQYGIFQSDERADIFSLGVLLNIMLTGKHPSREMAAGKMGRIVRKCTMTAPEQRYQSARALMEVL
;
A
#
# COMPACT_ATOMS: atom_id res chain seq x y z
N VAL A 1 -1.63 10.84 5.81
CA VAL A 1 -1.55 10.64 7.27
C VAL A 1 -1.11 11.94 7.91
N ILE A 2 -1.75 12.36 8.99
CA ILE A 2 -1.32 13.49 9.83
C ILE A 2 -1.07 13.02 11.26
N LEU A 3 -0.23 13.75 11.99
CA LEU A 3 0.03 13.48 13.40
C LEU A 3 -0.88 14.35 14.27
N ARG A 4 -1.62 13.73 15.20
CA ARG A 4 -2.45 14.38 16.21
C ARG A 4 -1.96 13.93 17.58
N GLY A 5 -1.03 14.69 18.17
CA GLY A 5 -0.38 14.28 19.41
C GLY A 5 0.47 13.02 19.19
N SER A 6 0.18 11.96 19.93
CA SER A 6 0.80 10.63 19.76
C SER A 6 0.17 9.78 18.65
N ASP A 7 -0.96 10.22 18.08
CA ASP A 7 -1.74 9.40 17.16
C ASP A 7 -1.41 9.74 15.70
N ALA A 8 -1.32 8.72 14.86
CA ALA A 8 -1.29 8.87 13.42
C ALA A 8 -2.71 8.67 12.87
N VAL A 9 -3.21 9.67 12.13
CA VAL A 9 -4.59 9.68 11.61
C VAL A 9 -4.57 9.67 10.08
N LEU A 10 -5.34 8.76 9.47
CA LEU A 10 -5.56 8.76 8.03
C LEU A 10 -6.53 9.89 7.65
N ILE A 11 -6.19 10.60 6.58
CA ILE A 11 -6.97 11.71 6.03
C ILE A 11 -7.01 11.56 4.51
N ASP A 12 -7.77 12.43 3.86
CA ASP A 12 -7.91 12.48 2.41
C ASP A 12 -8.55 11.20 1.85
N PHE A 13 -9.88 11.18 1.90
CA PHE A 13 -10.70 10.06 1.44
C PHE A 13 -11.32 10.34 0.05
N ASP A 14 -10.84 11.36 -0.67
CA ASP A 14 -11.41 11.76 -1.96
C ASP A 14 -11.18 10.69 -3.04
N ALA A 15 -10.13 9.88 -2.89
CA ALA A 15 -9.85 8.70 -3.72
C ALA A 15 -10.37 7.39 -3.13
N ALA A 16 -11.05 7.43 -1.97
CA ALA A 16 -11.56 6.22 -1.32
C ALA A 16 -12.77 5.66 -2.07
N ARG A 17 -12.92 4.34 -2.03
CA ARG A 17 -13.98 3.63 -2.73
C ARG A 17 -14.53 2.50 -1.89
N ILE A 18 -15.80 2.17 -2.13
CA ILE A 18 -16.41 0.96 -1.61
C ILE A 18 -16.14 -0.15 -2.63
N TYR A 19 -15.42 -1.19 -2.21
CA TYR A 19 -15.23 -2.39 -3.01
C TYR A 19 -16.59 -3.04 -3.31
N LYS A 20 -16.81 -3.44 -4.57
CA LYS A 20 -18.01 -4.14 -5.04
C LYS A 20 -17.57 -5.35 -5.85
N ASP A 21 -18.04 -6.54 -5.47
CA ASP A 21 -17.73 -7.81 -6.14
C ASP A 21 -18.17 -7.84 -7.62
N GLU A 22 -19.13 -6.99 -8.01
CA GLU A 22 -19.76 -7.01 -9.34
C GLU A 22 -19.02 -6.18 -10.41
N SER A 23 -17.88 -5.58 -10.09
CA SER A 23 -17.16 -4.67 -11.01
C SER A 23 -15.89 -5.31 -11.57
N GLU A 24 -15.78 -5.45 -12.90
CA GLU A 24 -14.60 -6.07 -13.53
C GLU A 24 -13.34 -5.18 -13.57
N SER A 25 -13.48 -3.86 -13.38
CA SER A 25 -12.36 -2.92 -13.46
C SER A 25 -12.58 -1.66 -12.64
N ASP A 26 -11.48 -0.97 -12.33
CA ASP A 26 -11.51 0.34 -11.69
C ASP A 26 -12.09 1.38 -12.68
N THR A 27 -13.06 2.19 -12.23
CA THR A 27 -13.76 3.18 -13.08
C THR A 27 -12.88 4.36 -13.49
N GLN A 28 -11.77 4.58 -12.79
CA GLN A 28 -10.77 5.63 -13.05
C GLN A 28 -9.38 5.12 -12.64
N VAL A 29 -8.36 5.49 -13.42
CA VAL A 29 -6.96 5.34 -13.00
C VAL A 29 -6.73 6.31 -11.85
N LEU A 30 -6.60 5.77 -10.64
CA LEU A 30 -6.49 6.52 -9.39
C LEU A 30 -5.20 6.10 -8.68
N GLY A 31 -4.44 7.09 -8.21
CA GLY A 31 -3.27 6.83 -7.37
C GLY A 31 -2.16 7.86 -7.54
N THR A 32 -1.39 8.06 -6.47
CA THR A 32 -0.20 8.91 -6.51
C THR A 32 0.96 8.14 -7.13
N THR A 33 1.60 8.71 -8.15
CA THR A 33 2.76 8.11 -8.82
C THR A 33 3.84 7.73 -7.80
N GLY A 34 4.26 6.47 -7.83
CA GLY A 34 5.27 5.92 -6.92
C GLY A 34 4.70 5.40 -5.59
N PHE A 35 3.41 5.55 -5.32
CA PHE A 35 2.75 4.93 -4.16
C PHE A 35 1.63 3.96 -4.56
N ALA A 36 1.00 4.22 -5.71
CA ALA A 36 -0.06 3.37 -6.23
C ALA A 36 0.44 1.96 -6.54
N ALA A 37 -0.39 0.97 -6.21
CA ALA A 37 -0.12 -0.42 -6.56
C ALA A 37 -0.18 -0.60 -8.08
N PRO A 38 0.60 -1.52 -8.67
CA PRO A 38 0.65 -1.73 -10.12
C PRO A 38 -0.72 -1.95 -10.78
N GLU A 39 -1.63 -2.64 -10.10
CA GLU A 39 -2.98 -2.93 -10.58
C GLU A 39 -3.85 -1.66 -10.73
N GLN A 40 -3.59 -0.61 -9.94
CA GLN A 40 -4.33 0.66 -9.99
C GLN A 40 -4.06 1.46 -11.28
N TYR A 41 -3.08 1.05 -12.08
CA TYR A 41 -2.79 1.62 -13.40
C TYR A 41 -3.67 1.03 -14.52
N GLY A 42 -4.75 0.32 -14.18
CA GLY A 42 -5.78 -0.11 -15.13
C GLY A 42 -5.62 -1.54 -15.65
N ILE A 43 -4.91 -2.40 -14.91
CA ILE A 43 -4.71 -3.81 -15.30
C ILE A 43 -5.80 -4.70 -14.71
N PHE A 44 -6.21 -4.46 -13.45
CA PHE A 44 -7.21 -5.25 -12.73
C PHE A 44 -7.99 -4.38 -11.74
N GLN A 45 -9.14 -4.88 -11.25
CA GLN A 45 -9.83 -4.26 -10.12
C GLN A 45 -8.91 -4.28 -8.89
N SER A 46 -8.64 -3.13 -8.30
CA SER A 46 -7.90 -3.07 -7.03
C SER A 46 -8.75 -3.56 -5.85
N ASP A 47 -8.12 -4.08 -4.81
CA ASP A 47 -8.81 -4.41 -3.55
C ASP A 47 -8.00 -3.84 -2.38
N GLU A 48 -8.31 -4.22 -1.15
CA GLU A 48 -7.61 -3.73 0.05
C GLU A 48 -6.09 -3.96 0.02
N ARG A 49 -5.59 -4.88 -0.82
CA ARG A 49 -4.16 -5.16 -0.95
C ARG A 49 -3.42 -4.06 -1.73
N ALA A 50 -4.13 -3.18 -2.43
CA ALA A 50 -3.54 -1.97 -2.99
C ALA A 50 -3.07 -1.01 -1.88
N ASP A 51 -3.85 -0.88 -0.80
CA ASP A 51 -3.47 -0.07 0.37
C ASP A 51 -2.29 -0.69 1.13
N ILE A 52 -2.16 -2.02 1.12
CA ILE A 52 -0.98 -2.70 1.67
C ILE A 52 0.29 -2.36 0.89
N PHE A 53 0.21 -2.25 -0.43
CA PHE A 53 1.35 -1.84 -1.26
C PHE A 53 1.78 -0.41 -0.94
N SER A 54 0.82 0.53 -0.94
CA SER A 54 1.11 1.94 -0.69
C SER A 54 1.67 2.17 0.72
N LEU A 55 1.15 1.45 1.72
CA LEU A 55 1.70 1.42 3.07
C LEU A 55 3.13 0.85 3.13
N GLY A 56 3.42 -0.18 2.34
CA GLY A 56 4.78 -0.74 2.20
C GLY A 56 5.78 0.27 1.66
N VAL A 57 5.39 1.01 0.61
CA VAL A 57 6.20 2.11 0.06
C VAL A 57 6.42 3.20 1.12
N LEU A 58 5.35 3.64 1.80
CA LEU A 58 5.45 4.66 2.84
C LEU A 58 6.38 4.22 3.97
N LEU A 59 6.25 2.99 4.45
CA LEU A 59 7.11 2.43 5.51
C LEU A 59 8.57 2.43 5.08
N ASN A 60 8.88 2.06 3.83
CA ASN A 60 10.25 2.12 3.32
C ASN A 60 10.82 3.54 3.34
N ILE A 61 10.02 4.52 2.87
CA ILE A 61 10.42 5.92 2.84
C ILE A 61 10.65 6.44 4.26
N MET A 62 9.81 6.08 5.22
CA MET A 62 10.02 6.45 6.63
C MET A 62 11.32 5.87 7.21
N LEU A 63 11.69 4.65 6.81
CA LEU A 63 12.88 3.97 7.32
C LEU A 63 14.19 4.40 6.64
N THR A 64 14.14 4.79 5.36
CA THR A 64 15.33 4.99 4.52
C THR A 64 15.44 6.38 3.91
N GLY A 65 14.38 7.17 3.94
CA GLY A 65 14.25 8.42 3.19
C GLY A 65 14.14 8.23 1.68
N LYS A 66 14.05 6.98 1.18
CA LYS A 66 14.07 6.66 -0.26
C LYS A 66 12.95 5.71 -0.65
N HIS A 67 12.57 5.77 -1.93
CA HIS A 67 11.61 4.83 -2.50
C HIS A 67 12.22 3.40 -2.57
N PRO A 68 11.44 2.32 -2.35
CA PRO A 68 11.94 0.94 -2.31
C PRO A 68 12.65 0.48 -3.60
N SER A 69 12.35 1.10 -4.75
CA SER A 69 13.08 0.84 -6.01
C SER A 69 14.51 1.42 -6.05
N ARG A 70 14.82 2.38 -5.17
CA ARG A 70 16.16 2.98 -5.04
C ARG A 70 16.94 2.34 -3.90
N GLU A 71 16.28 2.13 -2.77
CA GLU A 71 16.88 1.52 -1.59
C GLU A 71 15.81 0.83 -0.77
N MET A 72 16.01 -0.46 -0.52
CA MET A 72 15.12 -1.26 0.31
C MET A 72 15.60 -1.20 1.76
N ALA A 73 14.67 -1.02 2.71
CA ALA A 73 14.97 -1.12 4.13
C ALA A 73 15.63 -2.48 4.46
N ALA A 74 16.48 -2.51 5.48
CA ALA A 74 17.19 -3.72 5.88
C ALA A 74 16.45 -4.50 7.00
N GLY A 75 16.95 -5.71 7.29
CA GLY A 75 16.51 -6.49 8.45
C GLY A 75 15.07 -7.01 8.38
N LYS A 76 14.42 -7.12 9.56
CA LYS A 76 13.02 -7.58 9.68
C LYS A 76 12.08 -6.68 8.88
N MET A 77 12.23 -5.36 9.05
CA MET A 77 11.36 -4.38 8.39
C MET A 77 11.51 -4.40 6.87
N GLY A 78 12.74 -4.58 6.36
CA GLY A 78 12.97 -4.80 4.92
C GLY A 78 12.21 -5.98 4.32
N ARG A 79 12.13 -7.10 5.06
CA ARG A 79 11.35 -8.27 4.61
C ARG A 79 9.85 -7.99 4.59
N ILE A 80 9.36 -7.23 5.57
CA ILE A 80 7.95 -6.82 5.65
C ILE A 80 7.62 -5.88 4.48
N VAL A 81 8.40 -4.82 4.29
CA VAL A 81 8.27 -3.89 3.15
C VAL A 81 8.25 -4.65 1.84
N ARG A 82 9.24 -5.53 1.60
CA ARG A 82 9.30 -6.31 0.36
C ARG A 82 8.03 -7.13 0.12
N LYS A 83 7.48 -7.74 1.16
CA LYS A 83 6.23 -8.50 1.04
C LYS A 83 5.04 -7.58 0.75
N CYS A 84 4.95 -6.41 1.40
CA CYS A 84 3.92 -5.43 1.10
C CYS A 84 3.99 -4.94 -0.36
N THR A 85 5.19 -4.73 -0.90
CA THR A 85 5.40 -4.17 -2.25
C THR A 85 5.57 -5.22 -3.34
N MET A 86 5.09 -6.45 -3.16
CA MET A 86 5.09 -7.47 -4.22
C MET A 86 4.16 -7.04 -5.36
N THR A 87 4.57 -7.25 -6.62
CA THR A 87 3.73 -6.91 -7.78
C THR A 87 2.40 -7.64 -7.75
N ALA A 88 2.43 -8.94 -7.49
CA ALA A 88 1.26 -9.81 -7.39
C ALA A 88 0.53 -9.62 -6.04
N PRO A 89 -0.73 -9.16 -6.02
CA PRO A 89 -1.47 -8.89 -4.78
C PRO A 89 -1.60 -10.10 -3.84
N GLU A 90 -1.74 -11.31 -4.39
CA GLU A 90 -1.82 -12.57 -3.65
C GLU A 90 -0.53 -12.90 -2.87
N GLN A 91 0.61 -12.30 -3.24
CA GLN A 91 1.87 -12.47 -2.54
C GLN A 91 2.09 -11.46 -1.41
N ARG A 92 1.20 -10.46 -1.29
CA ARG A 92 1.22 -9.45 -0.22
C ARG A 92 0.59 -9.99 1.08
N TYR A 93 0.60 -9.18 2.13
CA TYR A 93 -0.30 -9.44 3.25
C TYR A 93 -1.74 -9.23 2.79
N GLN A 94 -2.63 -10.16 3.12
CA GLN A 94 -4.00 -10.15 2.62
C GLN A 94 -4.92 -9.19 3.41
N SER A 95 -4.45 -8.58 4.49
CA SER A 95 -5.20 -7.56 5.22
C SER A 95 -4.28 -6.69 6.08
N ALA A 96 -4.77 -5.52 6.48
CA ALA A 96 -4.08 -4.67 7.44
C ALA A 96 -3.85 -5.39 8.78
N ARG A 97 -4.79 -6.25 9.21
CA ARG A 97 -4.63 -7.08 10.41
C ARG A 97 -3.47 -8.07 10.28
N ALA A 98 -3.36 -8.76 9.15
CA ALA A 98 -2.27 -9.70 8.91
C ALA A 98 -0.89 -9.02 8.88
N LEU A 99 -0.83 -7.77 8.38
CA LEU A 99 0.38 -6.96 8.47
C LEU A 99 0.67 -6.53 9.92
N MET A 100 -0.34 -6.10 10.66
CA MET A 100 -0.19 -5.69 12.06
C MET A 100 0.38 -6.79 12.96
N GLU A 101 0.00 -8.05 12.72
CA GLU A 101 0.47 -9.22 13.49
C GLU A 101 1.99 -9.49 13.35
N VAL A 102 2.65 -8.91 12.33
CA VAL A 102 4.08 -9.15 12.07
C VAL A 102 4.98 -7.96 12.33
N LEU A 103 4.41 -6.76 12.53
CA LEU A 103 5.17 -5.55 12.87
C LEU A 103 5.81 -5.70 14.26
#